data_AF-A0A6A4GAY0-F1
#
_entry.id   AF-A0A6A4GAY0-F1
#
_cell.length_a   1.000
_cell.length_b   1.000
_cell.length_c   1.000
_cell.angle_alpha   90.00
_cell.angle_beta   90.00
_cell.angle_gamma   90.00
#
_symmetry.space_group_name_H-M   'P 1'
#
loop_
_entity.id
_entity.type
_entity.pdbx_description
1 polymer ?
#
loop_
_entity_poly.entity_id
_entity_poly.type
_entity_poly.pdbx_seq_one_letter_code
_entity_poly.pdbx_strand_id
1 'polypeptide(L)'
;ESTIDLVFASGNTLAPLVMRCSTTFGHTSLHKMIEVELDLLMARNIPVSQLLFWETDWEEFKKKVDRELGRWNWIKEVDNTTTPMELDLLTEELMHEVSRVLNNSVEKSKPSKFSKRWWTRD
;
A
#
# COMPACT_ATOMS: atom_id res chain seq x y z
N GLU A 1 -19.57 32.02 -31.77
CA GLU A 1 -18.93 31.17 -30.75
C GLU A 1 -19.98 30.84 -29.71
N SER A 2 -20.16 29.57 -29.36
CA SER A 2 -21.20 29.12 -28.42
C SER A 2 -20.53 28.45 -27.22
N THR A 3 -20.95 28.80 -26.01
CA THR A 3 -20.42 28.22 -24.75
C THR A 3 -21.31 27.06 -24.33
N ILE A 4 -20.95 25.85 -24.77
CA ILE A 4 -21.70 24.61 -24.46
C ILE A 4 -20.98 23.72 -23.45
N ASP A 5 -19.66 23.85 -23.34
CA ASP A 5 -18.83 23.13 -22.39
C ASP A 5 -18.79 23.91 -21.07
N LEU A 6 -19.17 23.27 -19.97
CA LEU A 6 -19.29 23.89 -18.65
C LEU A 6 -18.65 22.99 -17.58
N VAL A 7 -18.00 23.61 -16.60
CA VAL A 7 -17.53 22.95 -15.38
C VAL A 7 -18.35 23.49 -14.21
N PHE A 8 -19.04 22.60 -13.51
CA PHE A 8 -19.82 22.95 -12.32
C PHE A 8 -19.05 22.59 -11.06
N ALA A 9 -19.00 23.52 -10.11
CA ALA A 9 -18.42 23.31 -8.79
C ALA A 9 -19.50 23.48 -7.73
N SER A 10 -19.50 22.59 -6.73
CA SER A 10 -20.39 22.72 -5.57
C SER A 10 -20.03 23.98 -4.78
N GLY A 11 -21.02 24.87 -4.59
CA GLY A 11 -20.81 26.23 -4.08
C GLY A 11 -20.10 26.32 -2.73
N ASN A 12 -20.38 25.41 -1.80
CA ASN A 12 -19.82 25.49 -0.44
C ASN A 12 -18.55 24.66 -0.25
N THR A 13 -18.14 23.83 -1.21
CA THR A 13 -17.04 22.89 -1.04
C THR A 13 -15.94 23.07 -2.07
N LEU A 14 -16.28 23.07 -3.36
CA LEU A 14 -15.31 23.11 -4.44
C LEU A 14 -15.14 24.52 -5.03
N ALA A 15 -16.21 25.32 -5.07
CA ALA A 15 -16.13 26.67 -5.62
C ALA A 15 -15.11 27.58 -4.91
N PRO A 16 -14.95 27.54 -3.56
CA PRO A 16 -13.92 28.32 -2.87
C PRO A 16 -12.49 27.88 -3.19
N LEU A 17 -12.31 26.67 -3.76
CA LEU A 17 -11.01 26.11 -4.09
C LEU A 17 -10.61 26.41 -5.54
N VAL A 18 -11.48 27.01 -6.37
CA VAL A 18 -11.17 27.33 -7.76
C VAL A 18 -10.31 28.60 -7.82
N MET A 19 -9.05 28.43 -8.21
CA MET A 19 -8.09 29.53 -8.39
C MET A 19 -8.17 30.12 -9.80
N ARG A 20 -8.38 29.26 -10.80
CA ARG A 20 -8.48 29.66 -12.21
C ARG A 20 -9.42 28.73 -12.95
N CYS A 21 -10.20 29.26 -13.88
CA CYS A 21 -10.97 28.50 -14.86
C CYS A 21 -10.83 29.22 -16.20
N SER A 22 -10.24 28.57 -17.18
CA SER A 22 -9.92 29.19 -18.49
C SER A 22 -10.06 28.19 -19.62
N THR A 23 -10.11 28.68 -20.85
CA THR A 23 -10.13 27.82 -22.03
C THR A 23 -8.75 27.79 -22.68
N THR A 24 -8.32 26.60 -23.11
CA THR A 24 -7.09 26.38 -23.86
C THR A 24 -7.39 25.74 -25.22
N PHE A 25 -6.60 26.10 -26.22
CA PHE A 25 -6.74 25.58 -27.58
C PHE A 25 -6.09 24.20 -27.67
N GLY A 26 -6.90 23.17 -27.90
CA GLY A 26 -6.41 21.90 -28.43
C GLY A 26 -6.09 22.04 -29.92
N HIS A 27 -4.93 21.58 -30.37
CA HIS A 27 -4.44 21.81 -31.74
C HIS A 27 -5.34 21.28 -32.87
N THR A 28 -6.34 20.43 -32.58
CA THR A 28 -7.16 19.76 -33.62
C THR A 28 -8.65 19.65 -33.27
N SER A 29 -9.16 20.43 -32.31
CA SER A 29 -10.52 20.27 -31.78
C SER A 29 -11.45 21.42 -32.20
N LEU A 30 -12.69 21.11 -32.61
CA LEU A 30 -13.77 22.10 -32.81
C LEU A 30 -14.27 22.71 -31.48
N HIS A 31 -13.86 22.13 -30.36
CA HIS A 31 -14.13 22.60 -28.99
C HIS A 31 -12.84 23.09 -28.32
N LYS A 32 -12.97 24.03 -27.38
CA LYS A 32 -11.86 24.46 -26.51
C LYS A 32 -11.84 23.59 -25.25
N MET A 33 -10.65 23.18 -24.81
CA MET A 33 -10.49 22.49 -23.53
C MET A 33 -10.67 23.50 -22.39
N ILE A 34 -11.35 23.12 -21.31
CA ILE A 34 -11.45 23.94 -20.11
C ILE A 34 -10.38 23.46 -19.12
N GLU A 35 -9.48 24.36 -18.73
CA GLU A 35 -8.48 24.15 -17.68
C GLU A 35 -8.97 24.79 -16.38
N VAL A 36 -9.01 24.00 -15.31
CA VAL A 36 -9.38 24.45 -13.95
C VAL A 36 -8.22 24.20 -13.00
N GLU A 37 -7.75 25.26 -12.36
CA GLU A 37 -6.73 25.21 -11.31
C GLU A 37 -7.43 25.26 -9.95
N LEU A 38 -7.15 24.28 -9.09
CA LEU A 38 -7.74 24.16 -7.77
C LEU A 38 -6.66 24.28 -6.68
N ASP A 39 -6.91 25.10 -5.67
CA ASP A 39 -6.10 25.14 -4.45
C ASP A 39 -6.49 23.98 -3.52
N LEU A 40 -6.02 22.79 -3.87
CA LEU A 40 -6.21 21.60 -3.05
C LEU A 40 -5.01 21.45 -2.11
N LEU A 41 -5.23 21.69 -0.82
CA LEU A 41 -4.44 21.06 0.22
C LEU A 41 -4.76 19.56 0.23
N MET A 42 -4.15 18.81 -0.68
CA MET A 42 -4.28 17.35 -0.69
C MET A 42 -3.71 16.82 0.63
N ALA A 43 -4.59 16.36 1.52
CA ALA A 43 -4.19 15.63 2.71
C ALA A 43 -3.32 14.46 2.25
N ARG A 44 -2.02 14.54 2.55
CA ARG A 44 -1.11 13.43 2.33
C ARG A 44 -1.53 12.34 3.31
N ASN A 45 -2.30 11.39 2.84
CA ASN A 45 -2.49 10.18 3.61
C ASN A 45 -1.09 9.59 3.85
N ILE A 46 -0.84 9.14 5.08
CA ILE A 46 0.27 8.23 5.37
C ILE A 46 -0.35 6.85 5.25
N PRO A 47 -0.34 6.26 4.06
CA PRO A 47 -0.96 4.96 3.91
C PRO A 47 -0.17 3.92 4.69
N VAL A 48 -0.91 3.04 5.39
CA VAL A 48 -0.31 1.95 6.16
C VAL A 48 0.33 0.99 5.18
N SER A 49 1.63 0.74 5.34
CA SER A 49 2.36 -0.26 4.57
C SER A 49 1.79 -1.65 4.88
N GLN A 50 1.08 -2.25 3.93
CA GLN A 50 0.57 -3.62 4.04
C GLN A 50 1.51 -4.60 3.32
N LEU A 51 1.59 -5.82 3.80
CA LEU A 51 2.33 -6.90 3.14
C LEU A 51 1.52 -7.43 1.94
N LEU A 52 2.15 -7.55 0.78
CA LEU A 52 1.52 -8.01 -0.47
C LEU A 52 1.56 -9.55 -0.55
N PHE A 53 0.72 -10.19 0.28
CA PHE A 53 0.64 -11.64 0.36
C PHE A 53 0.24 -12.32 -0.97
N TRP A 54 -0.57 -11.66 -1.79
CA TRP A 54 -1.04 -12.22 -3.07
C TRP A 54 0.03 -12.23 -4.16
N GLU A 55 1.02 -11.33 -4.06
CA GLU A 55 2.14 -11.21 -5.02
C GLU A 55 3.36 -12.02 -4.57
N THR A 56 3.30 -12.62 -3.39
CA THR A 56 4.40 -13.40 -2.83
C THR A 56 4.47 -14.78 -3.48
N ASP A 57 5.66 -15.16 -3.97
CA ASP A 57 5.96 -16.55 -4.30
C ASP A 57 6.10 -17.37 -3.00
N TRP A 58 5.04 -18.09 -2.65
CA TRP A 58 4.97 -18.90 -1.45
C TRP A 58 5.91 -20.11 -1.48
N GLU A 59 6.28 -20.61 -2.66
CA GLU A 59 7.25 -21.71 -2.78
C GLU A 59 8.67 -21.21 -2.48
N GLU A 60 9.04 -20.03 -2.98
CA GLU A 60 10.31 -19.41 -2.62
C GLU A 60 10.35 -19.02 -1.13
N PHE A 61 9.23 -18.50 -0.60
CA PHE A 61 9.11 -18.18 0.83
C PHE A 61 9.34 -19.41 1.71
N LYS A 62 8.67 -20.53 1.42
CA LYS A 62 8.86 -21.80 2.15
C LYS A 62 10.32 -22.24 2.14
N LYS A 63 10.99 -22.22 0.99
CA LYS A 63 12.42 -22.54 0.89
C LYS A 63 13.31 -21.62 1.73
N LYS A 64 12.97 -20.32 1.83
CA LYS A 64 13.70 -19.37 2.69
C LYS A 64 13.48 -19.70 4.17
N VAL A 65 12.23 -19.94 4.58
CA VAL A 65 11.90 -20.35 5.96
C VAL A 65 12.63 -21.65 6.32
N ASP A 66 12.56 -22.68 5.48
CA ASP A 66 13.24 -23.97 5.69
C ASP A 66 14.76 -23.81 5.80
N ARG A 67 15.35 -22.88 5.04
CA ARG A 67 16.80 -22.60 5.13
C ARG A 67 17.18 -21.90 6.43
N GLU A 68 16.41 -20.90 6.85
CA GLU A 68 16.71 -20.15 8.09
C GLU A 68 16.41 -21.01 9.33
N LEU A 69 15.27 -21.71 9.34
CA LEU A 69 14.94 -22.71 10.35
C LEU A 69 15.85 -23.94 10.28
N GLY A 70 16.43 -24.29 9.13
CA GLY A 70 17.39 -25.40 9.05
C GLY A 70 18.77 -25.03 9.64
N ARG A 71 19.11 -23.74 9.67
CA ARG A 71 20.31 -23.25 10.38
C ARG A 71 20.09 -23.25 11.89
N TRP A 72 18.87 -22.99 12.31
CA TRP A 72 18.48 -23.00 13.70
C TRP A 72 18.12 -24.44 14.09
N ASN A 73 18.90 -25.11 14.94
CA ASN A 73 18.71 -26.55 15.20
C ASN A 73 17.51 -26.83 16.15
N TRP A 74 16.38 -26.15 15.93
CA TRP A 74 15.23 -26.06 16.84
C TRP A 74 14.61 -27.42 17.14
N ILE A 75 14.67 -28.38 16.21
CA ILE A 75 14.21 -29.77 16.43
C ILE A 75 14.96 -30.41 17.62
N LYS A 76 16.27 -30.16 17.75
CA LYS A 76 17.04 -30.67 18.89
C LYS A 76 16.70 -29.93 20.18
N GLU A 77 16.25 -28.68 20.10
CA GLU A 77 15.82 -27.95 21.28
C GLU A 77 14.46 -28.46 21.77
N VAL A 78 13.51 -28.73 20.86
CA VAL A 78 12.22 -29.40 21.18
C VAL A 78 12.44 -30.71 21.92
N ASP A 79 13.36 -31.56 21.44
CA ASP A 79 13.64 -32.86 22.05
C ASP A 79 14.26 -32.76 23.45
N ASN A 80 14.89 -31.62 23.78
CA ASN A 80 15.50 -31.34 25.08
C ASN A 80 14.59 -30.52 26.01
N THR A 81 13.49 -29.97 25.50
CA THR A 81 12.51 -29.21 26.28
C THR A 81 11.86 -30.11 27.33
N THR A 82 12.01 -29.77 28.61
CA THR A 82 11.53 -30.63 29.70
C THR A 82 10.30 -30.03 30.40
N THR A 83 10.05 -28.72 30.21
CA THR A 83 8.95 -28.00 30.86
C THR A 83 8.03 -27.27 29.88
N PRO A 84 6.75 -27.05 30.23
CA PRO A 84 5.82 -26.28 29.40
C PRO A 84 6.29 -24.84 29.12
N MET A 85 6.97 -24.20 30.08
CA MET A 85 7.44 -22.82 29.94
C MET A 85 8.57 -22.69 28.91
N GLU A 86 9.46 -23.68 28.85
CA GLU A 86 10.51 -23.74 27.82
C GLU A 86 9.91 -23.98 26.42
N LEU A 87 8.80 -24.73 26.33
CA LEU A 87 8.08 -24.94 25.07
C LEU A 87 7.43 -23.64 24.57
N ASP A 88 6.84 -22.85 25.47
CA ASP A 88 6.26 -21.55 25.12
C ASP A 88 7.34 -20.59 24.61
N LEU A 89 8.49 -20.50 25.30
CA LEU A 89 9.63 -19.68 24.87
C LEU A 89 10.15 -20.10 23.49
N LEU A 90 10.29 -21.41 23.26
CA LEU A 90 10.71 -21.93 21.97
C LEU A 90 9.69 -21.59 20.85
N THR A 91 8.40 -21.61 21.19
CA THR A 91 7.33 -21.25 20.26
C THR A 91 7.37 -19.76 19.92
N GLU A 92 7.59 -18.89 20.91
CA GLU A 92 7.77 -17.46 20.69
C GLU A 92 8.96 -17.18 19.78
N GLU A 93 10.08 -17.87 20.01
CA GLU A 93 11.31 -17.69 19.24
C GLU A 93 11.15 -18.19 17.78
N LEU A 94 10.44 -19.31 17.60
CA LEU A 94 10.04 -19.80 16.27
C LEU A 94 9.15 -18.79 15.54
N MET A 95 8.12 -18.27 16.23
CA MET A 95 7.21 -17.28 15.66
C MET A 95 7.95 -15.99 15.30
N HIS A 96 8.90 -15.57 16.14
CA HIS A 96 9.73 -14.41 15.87
C HIS A 96 10.57 -14.62 14.60
N GLU A 97 11.16 -15.79 14.43
CA GLU A 97 12.01 -16.10 13.28
C GLU A 97 11.23 -16.19 11.98
N VAL A 98 10.08 -16.87 11.98
CA VAL A 98 9.18 -16.90 10.82
C VAL A 98 8.69 -15.49 10.46
N SER A 99 8.33 -14.69 11.47
CA SER A 99 7.91 -13.29 11.26
C SER A 99 9.04 -12.42 10.69
N ARG A 100 10.29 -12.67 11.09
CA ARG A 100 11.48 -12.01 10.54
C ARG A 100 11.65 -12.36 9.06
N VAL A 101 11.55 -13.64 8.70
CA VAL A 101 11.65 -14.09 7.30
C VAL A 101 10.52 -13.51 6.45
N LEU A 102 9.30 -13.48 6.99
CA LEU A 102 8.12 -12.88 6.35
C LEU A 102 8.35 -11.40 6.02
N ASN A 103 8.76 -10.61 7.01
CA ASN A 103 8.98 -9.18 6.84
C ASN A 103 10.12 -8.82 5.86
N ASN A 104 11.07 -9.73 5.66
CA ASN A 104 12.18 -9.56 4.73
C ASN A 104 11.88 -10.08 3.32
N SER A 105 10.95 -11.04 3.19
CA SER A 105 10.69 -11.74 1.93
C SER A 105 9.44 -11.25 1.22
N VAL A 106 8.44 -10.77 1.96
CA VAL A 106 7.18 -10.28 1.40
C VAL A 106 7.32 -8.79 1.10
N GLU A 107 7.09 -8.42 -0.15
CA GLU A 107 7.09 -7.02 -0.54
C GLU A 107 5.98 -6.26 0.18
N LYS A 108 6.30 -5.01 0.53
CA LYS A 108 5.36 -4.09 1.13
C LYS A 108 4.71 -3.28 0.02
N SER A 109 3.39 -3.16 0.09
CA SER A 109 2.63 -2.25 -0.74
C SER A 109 3.26 -0.87 -0.64
N LYS A 110 3.38 -0.19 -1.79
CA LYS A 110 3.75 1.23 -1.89
C LYS A 110 2.50 2.04 -2.19
N PRO A 111 1.58 2.20 -1.22
CA PRO A 111 0.39 2.96 -1.45
C PRO A 111 0.75 4.41 -1.79
N SER A 112 0.13 4.92 -2.85
CA SER A 112 0.34 6.29 -3.28
C SER A 112 -0.29 7.25 -2.26
N LYS A 113 0.44 8.33 -1.96
CA LYS A 113 -0.04 9.43 -1.08
C LYS A 113 -1.29 10.12 -1.62
N PHE A 114 -1.62 9.89 -2.89
CA PHE A 114 -2.74 10.48 -3.60
C PHE A 114 -3.82 9.46 -3.97
N SER A 115 -3.59 8.16 -3.75
CA SER A 115 -4.62 7.14 -3.96
C SER A 115 -5.67 7.24 -2.87
N LYS A 116 -6.94 7.29 -3.28
CA LYS A 116 -8.05 7.14 -2.34
C LYS A 116 -8.02 5.72 -1.76
N ARG A 117 -8.39 5.58 -0.49
CA ARG A 117 -8.39 4.29 0.25
C ARG A 117 -9.11 3.14 -0.48
N TRP A 118 -10.11 3.44 -1.31
CA TRP A 118 -10.91 2.47 -2.06
C TRP A 118 -10.45 2.23 -3.51
N TRP A 119 -9.32 2.82 -3.94
CA TRP A 119 -8.74 2.61 -5.28
C TRP A 119 -7.67 1.54 -5.32
N THR A 120 -7.05 1.24 -4.17
CA THR A 120 -6.26 0.02 -3.99
C THR A 120 -7.27 -1.10 -3.68
N ARG A 121 -7.34 -2.13 -4.52
CA ARG A 121 -8.06 -3.36 -4.18
C ARG A 121 -7.49 -3.85 -2.85
N ASP A 122 -8.36 -3.92 -1.83
CA ASP A 122 -8.05 -4.62 -0.58
C ASP A 122 -7.61 -6.06 -0.85
#